data_AF-A0A8J3ZF78-F1
#
_entry.id   AF-A0A8J3ZF78-F1
#
_cell.length_a   1.000
_cell.length_b   1.000
_cell.length_c   1.000
_cell.angle_alpha   90.00
_cell.angle_beta   90.00
_cell.angle_gamma   90.00
#
_symmetry.space_group_name_H-M   'P 1'
#
loop_
_entity.id
_entity.type
_entity.pdbx_description
1 polymer ?
#
loop_
_entity_poly.entity_id
_entity_poly.type
_entity_poly.pdbx_seq_one_letter_code
_entity_poly.pdbx_strand_id
1 'polypeptide(L)'
;MSAAILAGIVALVRQKRPNLTLPQLHELLKSTATDKGAPGFDSEYGWGGVDPVKALTAPDPVTSTPAAAPGSPRRSLRSPHSGGPTTFLALAVATVIWGGGLALVIFLTVFLRRRIRRRIRRRRREAATRAEPAANRRGG
;
A
#
# COMPACT_ATOMS: atom_id res chain seq x y z
N MET A 1 -3.01 -9.07 -2.38
CA MET A 1 -2.88 -8.57 -0.99
C MET A 1 -3.25 -9.63 0.07
N SER A 2 -3.47 -10.90 -0.27
CA SER A 2 -3.96 -11.92 0.67
C SER A 2 -2.91 -12.47 1.64
N ALA A 3 -1.63 -12.48 1.25
CA ALA A 3 -0.56 -13.05 2.06
C ALA A 3 -0.35 -12.33 3.40
N ALA A 4 -0.48 -11.00 3.43
CA ALA A 4 -0.31 -10.22 4.66
C ALA A 4 -1.44 -10.51 5.67
N ILE A 5 -2.67 -10.68 5.18
CA ILE A 5 -3.84 -11.03 6.01
C ILE A 5 -3.66 -12.43 6.60
N LEU A 6 -3.28 -13.40 5.75
CA LEU A 6 -2.97 -14.76 6.21
C LEU A 6 -1.86 -14.79 7.26
N ALA A 7 -0.79 -14.02 7.06
CA ALA A 7 0.30 -13.92 8.03
C ALA A 7 -0.18 -13.40 9.39
N GLY A 8 -1.09 -12.40 9.41
CA GLY A 8 -1.72 -11.92 10.63
C GLY A 8 -2.57 -12.98 11.34
N ILE A 9 -3.39 -13.73 10.59
CA ILE A 9 -4.21 -14.82 11.12
C ILE A 9 -3.32 -15.92 11.72
N VAL A 10 -2.28 -16.33 10.98
CA VAL A 10 -1.30 -17.31 11.44
C VAL A 10 -0.62 -16.86 12.74
N ALA A 11 -0.26 -15.58 12.86
CA ALA A 11 0.32 -15.05 14.08
C ALA A 11 -0.63 -15.15 15.29
N LEU A 12 -1.92 -14.86 15.09
CA LEU A 12 -2.93 -14.99 16.15
C LEU A 12 -3.14 -16.45 16.58
N VAL A 13 -3.23 -17.38 15.61
CA VAL A 13 -3.33 -18.81 15.91
C VAL A 13 -2.08 -19.28 16.67
N ARG A 14 -0.89 -18.81 16.26
CA ARG A 14 0.38 -19.14 16.93
C ARG A 14 0.45 -18.61 18.35
N GLN A 15 -0.11 -17.43 18.60
CA GLN A 15 -0.20 -16.83 19.94
C GLN A 15 -1.13 -17.64 20.87
N LYS A 16 -2.29 -18.09 20.36
CA LYS A 16 -3.26 -18.87 21.16
C LYS A 16 -2.83 -20.33 21.35
N ARG A 17 -2.16 -20.92 20.35
CA ARG A 17 -1.80 -22.34 20.28
C ARG A 17 -0.33 -22.52 19.91
N PRO A 18 0.59 -22.21 20.85
CA PRO A 18 2.04 -22.23 20.56
C PRO A 18 2.58 -23.63 20.24
N ASN A 19 1.89 -24.69 20.70
CA ASN A 19 2.34 -26.08 20.57
C ASN A 19 1.97 -26.75 19.23
N LEU A 20 1.14 -26.11 18.40
CA LEU A 20 0.79 -26.68 17.09
C LEU A 20 2.04 -26.83 16.21
N THR A 21 2.18 -27.96 15.54
CA THR A 21 3.23 -28.14 14.51
C THR A 21 2.83 -27.45 13.21
N LEU A 22 3.79 -27.20 12.31
CA LEU A 22 3.50 -26.64 10.98
C LEU A 22 2.49 -27.49 10.17
N PRO A 23 2.61 -28.83 10.12
CA PRO A 23 1.61 -29.69 9.48
C PRO A 23 0.22 -29.55 10.11
N GLN A 24 0.14 -29.55 11.45
CA GLN A 24 -1.12 -29.39 12.16
C GLN A 24 -1.73 -28.00 11.89
N LEU A 25 -0.92 -26.96 11.87
CA LEU A 25 -1.39 -25.60 11.56
C LEU A 25 -1.93 -25.50 10.14
N HIS A 26 -1.26 -26.13 9.17
CA HIS A 26 -1.75 -26.16 7.80
C HIS A 26 -3.09 -26.90 7.69
N GLU A 27 -3.21 -28.06 8.34
CA GLU A 27 -4.45 -28.83 8.33
C GLU A 27 -5.60 -28.11 9.05
N LEU A 28 -5.31 -27.41 10.15
CA LEU A 28 -6.27 -26.55 10.84
C LEU A 28 -6.79 -25.44 9.93
N LEU A 29 -5.90 -24.71 9.25
CA LEU A 29 -6.29 -23.61 8.35
C LEU A 29 -7.05 -24.10 7.12
N LYS A 30 -6.64 -25.26 6.59
CA LYS A 30 -7.31 -25.91 5.46
C LYS A 30 -8.71 -26.39 5.84
N SER A 31 -8.87 -27.09 6.96
CA SER A 31 -10.16 -27.65 7.40
C SER A 31 -11.16 -26.58 7.84
N THR A 32 -10.67 -25.40 8.24
CA THR A 32 -11.51 -24.26 8.66
C THR A 32 -11.75 -23.25 7.54
N ALA A 33 -11.12 -23.44 6.37
CA ALA A 33 -11.37 -22.61 5.21
C ALA A 33 -12.83 -22.76 4.76
N THR A 34 -13.43 -21.64 4.37
CA THR A 34 -14.75 -21.61 3.76
C THR A 34 -14.57 -21.71 2.26
N ASP A 35 -15.00 -22.84 1.71
CA ASP A 35 -14.95 -23.11 0.27
C ASP A 35 -15.60 -21.96 -0.52
N LYS A 36 -14.89 -21.51 -1.55
CA LYS A 36 -15.35 -20.47 -2.47
C LYS A 36 -15.17 -21.01 -3.87
N GLY A 37 -16.23 -21.55 -4.44
CA GLY A 37 -16.20 -22.08 -5.81
C GLY A 37 -16.88 -23.44 -5.91
N ALA A 38 -16.30 -24.32 -6.73
CA ALA A 38 -16.74 -25.69 -6.85
C ALA A 38 -16.32 -26.50 -5.60
N PRO A 39 -17.14 -27.44 -5.12
CA PRO A 39 -16.82 -28.21 -3.92
C PRO A 39 -15.43 -28.85 -3.97
N GLY A 40 -14.57 -28.50 -3.03
CA GLY A 40 -13.25 -29.11 -2.87
C GLY A 40 -12.10 -28.18 -3.27
N PHE A 41 -11.02 -28.76 -3.79
CA PHE A 41 -9.84 -27.98 -4.18
C PHE A 41 -10.00 -27.42 -5.58
N ASP A 42 -9.86 -26.10 -5.73
CA ASP A 42 -9.88 -25.41 -7.01
C ASP A 42 -8.59 -24.61 -7.24
N SER A 43 -8.28 -24.29 -8.50
CA SER A 43 -7.03 -23.61 -8.86
C SER A 43 -7.04 -22.11 -8.58
N GLU A 44 -8.20 -21.50 -8.30
CA GLU A 44 -8.37 -20.06 -8.11
C GLU A 44 -8.42 -19.67 -6.62
N TYR A 45 -9.14 -20.45 -5.80
CA TYR A 45 -9.36 -20.25 -4.37
C TYR A 45 -8.71 -21.34 -3.50
N GLY A 46 -8.19 -22.42 -4.08
CA GLY A 46 -7.52 -23.48 -3.33
C GLY A 46 -8.52 -24.26 -2.49
N TRP A 47 -8.43 -24.14 -1.17
CA TRP A 47 -9.42 -24.70 -0.23
C TRP A 47 -10.49 -23.67 0.17
N GLY A 48 -10.50 -22.51 -0.49
CA GLY A 48 -11.36 -21.39 -0.17
C GLY A 48 -10.72 -20.31 0.71
N GLY A 49 -11.55 -19.47 1.31
CA GLY A 49 -11.13 -18.36 2.16
C GLY A 49 -10.95 -18.79 3.62
N VAL A 50 -9.78 -18.49 4.21
CA VAL A 50 -9.52 -18.78 5.64
C VAL A 50 -10.51 -18.03 6.54
N ASP A 51 -11.16 -18.76 7.44
CA ASP A 51 -12.05 -18.22 8.46
C ASP A 51 -11.30 -18.14 9.81
N PRO A 52 -10.91 -16.93 10.28
CA PRO A 52 -10.14 -16.78 11.49
C PRO A 52 -10.92 -17.17 12.76
N VAL A 53 -12.25 -17.03 12.75
CA VAL A 53 -13.08 -17.40 13.90
C VAL A 53 -13.06 -18.91 14.05
N LYS A 54 -13.34 -19.64 12.96
CA LYS A 54 -13.29 -21.10 12.95
C LYS A 54 -11.88 -21.62 13.27
N ALA A 55 -10.83 -21.02 12.72
CA ALA A 55 -9.45 -21.42 13.00
C ALA A 55 -9.09 -21.30 14.50
N LEU A 56 -9.64 -20.31 15.20
CA LEU A 56 -9.37 -20.08 16.62
C LEU A 56 -10.24 -20.92 17.57
N THR A 57 -11.40 -21.42 17.11
CA THR A 57 -12.36 -22.19 17.92
C THR A 57 -12.36 -23.69 17.61
N ALA A 58 -11.91 -24.11 16.44
CA ALA A 58 -11.90 -25.51 16.03
C ALA A 58 -10.98 -26.37 16.93
N PRO A 59 -11.28 -27.65 17.16
CA PRO A 59 -10.40 -28.53 17.93
C PRO A 59 -9.01 -28.65 17.26
N ASP A 60 -8.00 -28.99 18.05
CA ASP A 60 -6.66 -29.23 17.51
C ASP A 60 -6.68 -30.46 16.60
N PRO A 61 -6.06 -30.40 15.41
CA PRO A 61 -6.10 -31.50 14.48
C PRO A 61 -5.25 -32.66 14.99
N VAL A 62 -5.82 -33.86 14.94
CA VAL A 62 -5.17 -35.13 15.32
C VAL A 62 -4.22 -35.61 14.22
N THR A 63 -3.41 -34.72 13.66
CA THR A 63 -2.42 -35.13 12.67
C THR A 63 -1.30 -35.85 13.41
N SER A 64 -1.22 -37.17 13.23
CA SER A 64 -0.06 -38.00 13.54
C SER A 64 1.13 -37.45 12.76
N THR A 65 1.78 -36.43 13.30
CA THR A 65 2.99 -35.87 12.73
C THR A 65 4.05 -36.96 12.89
N PRO A 66 4.63 -37.53 11.81
CA PRO A 66 5.83 -38.32 11.97
C PRO A 66 6.83 -37.41 12.66
N ALA A 67 7.26 -37.79 13.87
CA ALA A 67 8.17 -37.01 14.69
C ALA A 67 9.26 -36.46 13.78
N ALA A 68 9.37 -35.13 13.71
CA ALA A 68 10.36 -34.45 12.90
C ALA A 68 11.69 -35.17 13.12
N ALA A 69 12.24 -35.73 12.05
CA ALA A 69 13.53 -36.43 12.12
C ALA A 69 14.53 -35.51 12.84
N PRO A 70 15.24 -36.01 13.86
CA PRO A 70 16.22 -35.21 14.60
C PRO A 70 17.33 -34.81 13.63
N GLY A 71 17.20 -33.64 13.01
CA GLY A 71 18.09 -33.22 11.94
C GLY A 71 17.59 -32.09 11.04
N SER A 72 16.30 -31.70 11.07
CA SER A 72 15.89 -30.49 10.34
C SER A 72 16.57 -29.27 10.97
N PRO A 73 17.48 -28.58 10.26
CA PRO A 73 18.12 -27.39 10.81
C PRO A 73 17.02 -26.38 11.07
N ARG A 74 16.77 -26.08 12.36
CA ARG A 74 16.02 -24.89 12.76
C ARG A 74 16.72 -23.74 12.06
N ARG A 75 16.13 -23.24 10.98
CA ARG A 75 16.62 -22.07 10.27
C ARG A 75 16.47 -20.92 11.25
N SER A 76 17.55 -20.66 12.00
CA SER A 76 17.67 -19.47 12.82
C SER A 76 17.29 -18.31 11.92
N LEU A 77 16.19 -17.65 12.26
CA LEU A 77 15.78 -16.39 11.65
C LEU A 77 16.88 -15.38 11.98
N ARG A 78 17.97 -15.46 11.21
CA ARG A 78 19.00 -14.44 11.18
C ARG A 78 18.32 -13.26 10.49
N SER A 79 17.77 -12.36 11.28
CA SER A 79 17.28 -11.07 10.79
C SER A 79 18.39 -10.48 9.91
N PRO A 80 18.16 -10.23 8.62
CA PRO A 80 19.14 -9.60 7.77
C PRO A 80 19.14 -8.09 8.09
N HIS A 81 19.69 -7.72 9.25
CA HIS A 81 20.32 -6.41 9.40
C HIS A 81 21.76 -6.51 8.88
N SER A 82 21.92 -6.99 7.64
CA SER A 82 23.13 -6.74 6.89
C SER A 82 23.03 -5.29 6.41
N GLY A 83 23.88 -4.42 6.95
CA GLY A 83 24.15 -3.09 6.42
C GLY A 83 24.75 -3.16 5.02
N GLY A 84 23.94 -3.62 4.05
CA GLY A 84 24.20 -3.57 2.62
C GLY A 84 23.74 -2.22 2.03
N PRO A 85 24.09 -1.94 0.76
CA PRO A 85 24.40 -0.61 0.15
C PRO A 85 23.21 0.34 -0.03
N THR A 86 22.26 0.31 0.89
CA THR A 86 21.07 1.18 0.97
C THR A 86 21.42 2.62 1.30
N THR A 87 22.58 2.90 1.90
CA THR A 87 23.07 4.27 2.13
C THR A 87 23.27 5.05 0.83
N PHE A 88 23.83 4.42 -0.21
CA PHE A 88 24.05 5.07 -1.50
C PHE A 88 22.76 5.24 -2.31
N LEU A 89 21.83 4.28 -2.24
CA LEU A 89 20.52 4.38 -2.91
C LEU A 89 19.58 5.38 -2.20
N ALA A 90 19.60 5.44 -0.86
CA ALA A 90 18.80 6.39 -0.09
C ALA A 90 19.21 7.85 -0.32
N LEU A 91 20.52 8.14 -0.48
CA LEU A 91 21.00 9.48 -0.81
C LEU A 91 20.68 9.88 -2.27
N ALA A 92 20.67 8.92 -3.21
CA ALA A 92 20.31 9.18 -4.60
C ALA A 92 18.82 9.50 -4.80
N VAL A 93 17.92 8.91 -4.00
CA VAL A 93 16.48 9.22 -4.05
C VAL A 93 16.17 10.58 -3.39
N ALA A 94 16.91 10.96 -2.36
CA ALA A 94 16.73 12.24 -1.67
C ALA A 94 16.96 13.47 -2.58
N THR A 95 17.89 13.40 -3.53
CA THR A 95 18.18 14.52 -4.46
C THR A 95 17.11 14.70 -5.52
N VAL A 96 16.48 13.62 -5.98
CA VAL A 96 15.37 13.67 -6.96
C VAL A 96 14.11 14.29 -6.34
N ILE A 97 13.85 14.01 -5.06
CA ILE A 97 12.71 14.57 -4.33
C ILE A 97 12.91 16.09 -4.08
N TRP A 98 14.12 16.52 -3.73
CA TRP A 98 14.42 17.94 -3.53
C TRP A 98 14.48 18.75 -4.83
N GLY A 99 15.03 18.20 -5.92
CA GLY A 99 15.08 18.86 -7.23
C GLY A 99 13.71 18.99 -7.89
N GLY A 100 12.90 17.92 -7.84
CA GLY A 100 11.55 17.92 -8.42
C GLY A 100 10.57 18.82 -7.66
N GLY A 101 10.64 18.82 -6.32
CA GLY A 101 9.81 19.68 -5.48
C GLY A 101 10.07 21.16 -5.72
N LEU A 102 11.33 21.58 -5.79
CA LEU A 102 11.69 22.98 -6.02
C LEU A 102 11.27 23.46 -7.42
N ALA A 103 11.47 22.63 -8.45
CA ALA A 103 11.03 22.94 -9.81
C ALA A 103 9.50 23.09 -9.91
N LEU A 104 8.74 22.24 -9.21
CA LEU A 104 7.27 22.32 -9.18
C LEU A 104 6.78 23.60 -8.49
N VAL A 105 7.40 24.00 -7.37
CA VAL A 105 7.02 25.24 -6.65
C VAL A 105 7.35 26.49 -7.48
N ILE A 106 8.51 26.52 -8.13
CA ILE A 106 8.90 27.62 -9.03
C ILE A 106 7.94 27.68 -10.23
N PHE A 107 7.62 26.54 -10.83
CA PHE A 107 6.67 26.47 -11.95
C PHE A 107 5.28 26.95 -11.55
N LEU A 108 4.75 26.48 -10.42
CA LEU A 108 3.43 26.83 -9.92
C LEU A 108 3.34 28.34 -9.59
N THR A 109 4.33 28.88 -8.88
CA THR A 109 4.36 30.32 -8.52
C THR A 109 4.43 31.22 -9.77
N VAL A 110 5.26 30.88 -10.76
CA VAL A 110 5.34 31.61 -12.03
C VAL A 110 4.05 31.47 -12.84
N PHE A 111 3.45 30.28 -12.87
CA PHE A 111 2.21 30.00 -13.58
C PHE A 111 1.03 30.79 -12.99
N LEU A 112 0.86 30.79 -11.67
CA LEU A 112 -0.17 31.59 -11.00
C LEU A 112 0.05 33.09 -11.22
N ARG A 113 1.29 33.60 -11.11
CA ARG A 113 1.60 35.01 -11.41
C ARG A 113 1.28 35.37 -12.85
N ARG A 114 1.62 34.53 -13.83
CA ARG A 114 1.26 34.74 -15.24
C ARG A 114 -0.24 34.69 -15.47
N ARG A 115 -0.96 33.75 -14.85
CA ARG A 115 -2.42 33.61 -14.97
C ARG A 115 -3.16 34.82 -14.40
N ILE A 116 -2.74 35.31 -13.24
CA ILE A 116 -3.33 36.49 -12.59
C ILE A 116 -3.02 37.76 -13.42
N ARG A 117 -1.76 37.96 -13.86
CA ARG A 117 -1.42 39.09 -14.74
C ARG A 117 -2.20 39.07 -16.05
N ARG A 118 -2.43 37.90 -16.65
CA ARG A 118 -3.26 37.75 -17.86
C ARG A 118 -4.71 38.15 -17.60
N ARG A 119 -5.28 37.82 -16.43
CA ARG A 119 -6.65 38.23 -16.07
C ARG A 119 -6.77 39.74 -15.84
N ILE A 120 -5.78 40.36 -15.19
CA ILE A 120 -5.78 41.80 -14.91
C ILE A 120 -5.59 42.62 -16.21
N ARG A 121 -4.74 42.16 -17.14
CA ARG A 121 -4.54 42.84 -18.43
C ARG A 121 -5.80 42.88 -19.29
N ARG A 122 -6.67 41.87 -19.21
CA ARG A 122 -7.95 41.87 -19.95
C ARG A 122 -8.92 42.91 -19.39
N ARG A 123 -9.08 42.99 -18.07
CA ARG A 123 -9.95 43.98 -17.42
C ARG A 123 -9.52 45.43 -17.64
N ARG A 124 -8.21 45.68 -17.75
CA ARG A 124 -7.70 47.03 -18.06
C ARG A 124 -8.00 47.47 -19.50
N ARG A 125 -8.04 46.53 -20.46
CA ARG A 125 -8.42 46.84 -21.84
C ARG A 125 -9.91 47.16 -21.95
N GLU A 126 -10.74 46.42 -21.22
CA GLU A 126 -12.20 46.66 -21.13
C GLU A 126 -12.52 47.98 -20.41
N ALA A 127 -11.72 48.35 -19.39
CA ALA A 127 -11.87 49.65 -18.72
C ALA A 127 -11.42 50.82 -19.60
N ALA A 128 -10.38 50.65 -20.41
CA ALA A 128 -9.89 51.68 -21.33
C ALA A 128 -10.89 51.96 -22.46
N THR A 129 -11.49 50.92 -23.07
CA THR A 129 -12.50 51.11 -24.13
C THR A 129 -13.82 51.68 -23.61
N ARG A 130 -14.18 51.45 -22.35
CA ARG A 130 -15.39 52.04 -21.73
C ARG A 130 -15.21 53.49 -21.30
N ALA A 131 -13.97 53.97 -21.11
CA ALA A 131 -13.68 55.35 -20.74
C ALA A 131 -13.68 56.32 -21.94
N GLU A 132 -13.52 55.80 -23.17
CA GLU A 132 -13.36 56.61 -24.38
C GLU A 132 -14.63 57.26 -24.98
N PRO A 133 -15.90 56.84 -24.73
CA PRO A 133 -17.06 57.51 -25.33
C PRO A 133 -17.61 58.71 -24.54
N ALA A 134 -17.11 58.99 -23.31
CA ALA A 134 -17.65 60.08 -22.48
C ALA A 134 -16.94 61.44 -22.69
N ALA A 135 -15.70 61.43 -23.18
CA ALA A 135 -14.94 62.67 -23.43
C ALA A 135 -15.30 63.36 -24.76
N ASN A 136 -15.86 62.63 -25.73
CA ASN A 136 -16.16 63.16 -27.08
C ASN A 136 -17.56 63.80 -27.21
N ARG A 137 -18.32 63.99 -26.12
CA ARG A 137 -19.69 64.55 -26.15
C ARG A 137 -19.82 65.96 -25.53
N ARG A 138 -18.71 66.65 -25.24
CA ARG A 138 -18.72 68.01 -24.67
C ARG A 138 -18.09 69.07 -25.59
N GLY A 139 -18.13 68.87 -26.91
CA GLY A 139 -17.49 69.77 -27.88
C GLY A 139 -18.23 69.89 -29.21
N GLY A 140 -19.56 69.95 -29.18
CA GLY A 140 -20.41 70.24 -30.34
C GLY A 140 -21.51 71.21 -29.95
#